data_AF-A0A1Q5XH39-F1
#
_entry.id   AF-A0A1Q5XH39-F1
#
_cell.length_a   1.000
_cell.length_b   1.000
_cell.length_c   1.000
_cell.angle_alpha   90.00
_cell.angle_beta   90.00
_cell.angle_gamma   90.00
#
_symmetry.space_group_name_H-M   'P 1'
#
loop_
_entity.id
_entity.type
_entity.pdbx_description
1 polymer ?
#
loop_
_entity_poly.entity_id
_entity_poly.type
_entity_poly.pdbx_seq_one_letter_code
_entity_poly.pdbx_strand_id
1 'polypeptide(L)'
;MIELIIGLSIAAILMLVEYLLSVKLENPLWGGILPLILIIGTAYVFMNGILQPNSKTLFPFLLLISFILGDWGTGREKHIKNRKAELEKMKIKDIEY
;
A
#
# COMPACT_ATOMS: atom_id res chain seq x y z
N MET A 1 -4.94 26.78 -3.82
CA MET A 1 -4.00 26.76 -2.69
C MET A 1 -4.58 25.92 -1.56
N ILE A 2 -5.71 26.32 -0.96
CA ILE A 2 -6.36 25.60 0.16
C ILE A 2 -6.75 24.16 -0.18
N GLU A 3 -7.40 23.91 -1.32
CA GLU A 3 -7.79 22.55 -1.72
C GLU A 3 -6.60 21.58 -1.87
N LEU A 4 -5.46 22.11 -2.32
CA LEU A 4 -4.24 21.35 -2.51
C LEU A 4 -3.62 20.96 -1.16
N ILE A 5 -3.66 21.88 -0.19
CA ILE A 5 -3.24 21.63 1.19
C ILE A 5 -4.16 20.61 1.87
N ILE A 6 -5.47 20.69 1.66
CA ILE A 6 -6.45 19.74 2.21
C ILE A 6 -6.22 18.35 1.62
N GLY A 7 -6.10 18.23 0.29
CA GLY A 7 -5.83 16.95 -0.37
C GLY A 7 -4.52 16.32 0.10
N LEU A 8 -3.46 17.13 0.25
CA LEU A 8 -2.16 16.66 0.73
C LEU A 8 -2.19 16.23 2.20
N SER A 9 -2.98 16.92 3.04
CA SER A 9 -3.18 16.56 4.44
C SER A 9 -3.92 15.23 4.58
N ILE A 10 -4.98 15.02 3.79
CA ILE A 10 -5.73 13.75 3.76
C ILE A 10 -4.83 12.61 3.28
N ALA A 11 -4.07 12.83 2.20
CA ALA A 11 -3.12 11.85 1.69
C ALA A 11 -2.06 11.48 2.75
N ALA A 12 -1.50 12.46 3.47
CA ALA A 12 -0.53 12.22 4.53
C ALA A 12 -1.12 11.38 5.69
N ILE A 13 -2.36 11.66 6.10
CA ILE A 13 -3.04 10.87 7.14
C ILE A 13 -3.25 9.44 6.67
N LEU A 14 -3.69 9.24 5.43
CA LEU A 14 -3.86 7.91 4.85
C LEU A 14 -2.54 7.13 4.80
N MET A 15 -1.45 7.79 4.41
CA MET A 15 -0.10 7.22 4.39
C MET A 15 0.39 6.83 5.80
N LEU A 16 0.07 7.63 6.80
CA LEU A 16 0.41 7.34 8.20
C LEU A 16 -0.36 6.12 8.73
N VAL A 17 -1.66 6.06 8.44
CA VAL A 17 -2.52 4.91 8.79
C VAL A 17 -2.04 3.65 8.07
N GLU A 18 -1.67 3.77 6.81
CA GLU A 18 -1.07 2.71 6.01
C GLU A 18 0.20 2.15 6.64
N TYR A 19 1.15 3.03 6.98
CA TYR A 19 2.40 2.64 7.63
C TYR A 19 2.16 1.92 8.96
N LEU A 20 1.26 2.45 9.80
CA LEU A 20 0.93 1.84 11.09
C LEU A 20 0.28 0.46 10.92
N LEU A 21 -0.63 0.29 9.95
CA LEU A 21 -1.27 -0.99 9.65
C LEU A 21 -0.26 -2.00 9.11
N SER A 22 0.59 -1.59 8.17
CA SER A 22 1.62 -2.45 7.57
C SER A 22 2.68 -2.90 8.57
N VAL A 23 3.13 -2.02 9.47
CA VAL A 23 4.14 -2.34 10.49
C VAL A 23 3.55 -3.22 11.60
N LYS A 24 2.32 -2.95 12.03
CA LYS A 24 1.77 -3.59 13.24
C LYS A 24 1.15 -4.96 12.99
N LEU A 25 0.74 -5.28 11.75
CA LEU A 25 -0.03 -6.49 11.46
C LEU A 25 0.74 -7.65 10.82
N GLU A 26 2.04 -7.50 10.46
CA GLU A 26 3.00 -8.55 10.02
C GLU A 26 2.47 -9.66 9.08
N ASN A 27 1.31 -9.48 8.47
CA ASN A 27 0.62 -10.52 7.70
C ASN A 27 0.56 -10.09 6.23
N PRO A 28 1.13 -10.89 5.32
CA PRO A 28 1.28 -10.56 3.89
C PRO A 28 -0.04 -10.41 3.12
N LEU A 29 -1.19 -10.67 3.75
CA LEU A 29 -2.52 -10.39 3.20
C LEU A 29 -2.90 -8.91 3.32
N TRP A 30 -2.40 -8.19 4.33
CA TRP A 30 -2.72 -6.78 4.53
C TRP A 30 -2.12 -5.88 3.46
N GLY A 31 -0.98 -6.26 2.87
CA GLY A 31 -0.36 -5.49 1.80
C GLY A 31 -1.26 -5.31 0.57
N GLY A 32 -2.17 -6.24 0.29
CA GLY A 32 -3.11 -6.14 -0.84
C GLY A 32 -4.46 -5.51 -0.47
N ILE A 33 -4.91 -5.70 0.77
CA ILE A 33 -6.14 -5.10 1.30
C ILE A 33 -6.02 -3.57 1.42
N LEU A 34 -4.82 -3.10 1.74
CA LEU A 34 -4.54 -1.70 2.00
C LEU A 34 -4.69 -0.79 0.77
N PRO A 35 -4.12 -1.10 -0.42
CA PRO A 35 -4.40 -0.35 -1.64
C PRO A 35 -5.90 -0.38 -2.01
N LEU A 36 -6.59 -1.48 -1.71
CA LEU A 36 -8.03 -1.62 -1.95
C LEU A 36 -8.85 -0.64 -1.08
N ILE A 37 -8.56 -0.57 0.22
CA ILE A 37 -9.19 0.39 1.15
C ILE A 37 -8.95 1.83 0.68
N LEU A 38 -7.74 2.13 0.21
CA LEU A 38 -7.37 3.44 -0.29
C LEU A 38 -8.13 3.84 -1.55
N ILE A 39 -8.30 2.92 -2.50
CA ILE A 39 -9.12 3.15 -3.69
C ILE A 39 -10.57 3.42 -3.30
N ILE A 40 -11.13 2.62 -2.38
CA ILE A 40 -12.50 2.80 -1.89
C ILE A 40 -12.66 4.14 -1.16
N GLY A 41 -11.72 4.50 -0.28
CA GLY A 41 -11.74 5.77 0.45
C GLY A 41 -11.62 6.97 -0.48
N THR A 42 -10.76 6.87 -1.50
CA THR A 42 -10.63 7.90 -2.54
C THR A 42 -11.93 8.05 -3.32
N ALA A 43 -12.53 6.95 -3.77
CA ALA A 43 -13.82 6.97 -4.45
C ALA A 43 -14.92 7.59 -3.58
N TYR A 44 -14.98 7.24 -2.29
CA TYR A 44 -15.93 7.81 -1.34
C TYR A 44 -15.79 9.34 -1.21
N VAL A 45 -14.57 9.85 -1.11
CA VAL A 45 -14.30 11.29 -1.00
C VAL A 45 -14.81 12.05 -2.23
N PHE A 46 -14.59 11.52 -3.43
CA PHE A 46 -15.07 12.14 -4.67
C PHE A 46 -16.58 11.97 -4.88
N MET A 47 -17.14 10.80 -4.58
CA MET A 47 -18.57 10.52 -4.75
C MET A 47 -19.46 11.38 -3.83
N ASN A 48 -19.01 11.66 -2.60
CA ASN A 48 -19.74 12.52 -1.67
C ASN A 48 -19.50 14.03 -1.91
N GLY A 49 -18.75 14.39 -2.95
CA GLY A 49 -18.45 15.78 -3.28
C GLY A 49 -17.59 16.50 -2.24
N ILE A 50 -16.90 15.76 -1.34
CA ILE A 50 -15.98 16.34 -0.36
C ILE A 50 -14.82 17.04 -1.08
N LEU A 51 -14.36 16.45 -2.19
CA LEU A 51 -13.45 17.07 -3.14
C LEU A 51 -14.04 16.99 -4.55
N GLN A 52 -13.89 18.06 -5.32
CA GLN A 52 -14.26 18.04 -6.74
C GLN A 52 -13.18 17.29 -7.54
N PRO A 53 -13.56 16.36 -8.44
CA PRO A 53 -12.62 15.67 -9.29
C PRO A 53 -12.06 16.65 -10.33
N ASN A 54 -10.81 17.06 -10.14
CA ASN A 54 -10.05 17.85 -11.10
C ASN A 54 -8.61 17.37 -11.13
N SER A 55 -7.81 17.82 -12.10
CA SER A 55 -6.43 17.37 -12.25
C SER A 55 -5.55 17.63 -11.02
N LYS A 56 -5.81 18.71 -10.27
CA LYS A 56 -5.04 19.09 -9.08
C LYS A 56 -5.39 18.22 -7.87
N THR A 57 -6.66 17.80 -7.76
CA THR A 57 -7.12 16.93 -6.67
C THR A 57 -6.89 15.47 -6.97
N LEU A 58 -6.97 15.01 -8.21
CA LEU A 58 -6.76 13.60 -8.58
C LEU A 58 -5.29 13.18 -8.59
N PHE A 59 -4.40 14.07 -9.01
CA PHE A 59 -2.97 13.75 -9.17
C PHE A 59 -2.29 13.23 -7.88
N PRO A 60 -2.51 13.85 -6.70
CA PRO A 60 -1.94 13.33 -5.45
C PRO A 60 -2.42 11.93 -5.09
N PHE A 61 -3.72 11.62 -5.29
CA PHE A 61 -4.26 10.30 -4.98
C PHE A 61 -3.75 9.23 -5.95
N LEU A 62 -3.62 9.56 -7.24
CA LEU A 62 -3.05 8.64 -8.22
C LEU A 62 -1.57 8.32 -7.94
N LEU A 63 -0.80 9.34 -7.54
CA LEU A 63 0.59 9.14 -7.10
C LEU A 63 0.64 8.23 -5.88
N LEU A 64 -0.18 8.51 -4.86
CA LEU A 64 -0.25 7.72 -3.63
C LEU A 64 -0.58 6.25 -3.92
N ILE A 65 -1.64 6.00 -4.71
CA ILE A 65 -2.05 4.64 -5.09
C ILE A 65 -0.92 3.92 -5.86
N SER A 66 -0.24 4.62 -6.77
CA SER A 66 0.86 4.04 -7.56
C SER A 66 2.05 3.64 -6.67
N PHE A 67 2.42 4.47 -5.70
CA PHE A 67 3.48 4.15 -4.74
C PHE A 67 3.15 2.89 -3.94
N ILE A 68 1.94 2.81 -3.42
CA ILE A 68 1.50 1.73 -2.54
C ILE A 68 1.40 0.40 -3.29
N LEU A 69 0.91 0.42 -4.53
CA LEU A 69 0.92 -0.76 -5.39
C LEU A 69 2.35 -1.22 -5.72
N GLY A 70 3.27 -0.28 -5.96
CA GLY A 70 4.68 -0.56 -6.19
C GLY A 70 5.37 -1.19 -4.97
N ASP A 71 5.18 -0.60 -3.79
CA ASP A 71 5.72 -1.11 -2.53
C ASP A 71 5.14 -2.49 -2.20
N TRP A 72 3.84 -2.70 -2.45
CA TRP A 72 3.22 -4.01 -2.29
C TRP A 72 3.82 -5.07 -3.21
N GLY A 73 3.93 -4.78 -4.51
CA GLY A 73 4.53 -5.70 -5.48
C GLY A 73 5.95 -6.10 -5.09
N THR A 74 6.77 -5.10 -4.75
CA THR A 74 8.16 -5.30 -4.31
C THR A 74 8.24 -6.10 -3.00
N GLY A 75 7.36 -5.81 -2.04
CA GLY A 75 7.26 -6.55 -0.78
C GLY A 75 6.89 -8.03 -0.99
N ARG A 76 5.98 -8.32 -1.92
CA ARG A 76 5.58 -9.70 -2.28
C ARG A 76 6.72 -10.47 -2.91
N GLU A 77 7.47 -9.87 -3.83
CA GLU A 77 8.64 -10.51 -4.45
C GLU A 77 9.70 -10.86 -3.41
N LYS A 78 10.00 -9.94 -2.48
CA LYS A 78 10.94 -10.18 -1.37
C LYS A 78 10.49 -11.33 -0.48
N HIS A 79 9.21 -11.39 -0.11
CA HIS A 79 8.68 -12.50 0.68
C HIS A 79 8.77 -13.85 -0.03
N ILE A 80 8.46 -13.90 -1.33
CA ILE A 80 8.56 -15.12 -2.14
C ILE A 80 10.02 -15.58 -2.21
N LYS A 81 10.96 -14.67 -2.46
CA LYS A 81 12.39 -14.96 -2.51
C LYS A 81 12.89 -15.52 -1.19
N ASN A 82 12.51 -14.90 -0.07
CA ASN A 82 12.90 -15.37 1.26
C ASN A 82 12.35 -16.78 1.55
N ARG A 83 11.08 -17.06 1.20
CA ARG A 83 10.52 -18.42 1.36
C ARG A 83 11.23 -19.46 0.50
N LYS A 84 11.62 -19.12 -0.74
CA LYS A 84 12.40 -20.03 -1.59
C LYS A 84 13.77 -20.32 -0.98
N ALA A 85 14.45 -19.30 -0.47
CA ALA A 85 15.75 -19.47 0.19
C ALA A 85 15.66 -20.33 1.46
N GLU A 86 14.62 -20.15 2.29
CA GLU A 86 14.39 -20.99 3.47
C GLU A 86 14.08 -22.44 3.09
N LEU A 87 13.27 -22.68 2.04
CA LEU A 87 13.00 -24.03 1.53
C LEU A 87 14.26 -24.72 0.97
N GLU A 88 15.14 -23.99 0.28
CA GLU A 88 16.41 -24.53 -0.21
C GLU A 88 17.33 -24.92 0.95
N LYS A 89 17.43 -24.09 1.99
CA LYS A 89 18.19 -24.44 3.21
C LYS A 89 17.68 -25.71 3.87
N MET A 90 16.34 -25.86 3.97
CA MET A 90 15.73 -27.07 4.53
C MET A 90 16.05 -28.31 3.68
N LYS A 91 15.96 -28.21 2.34
CA LYS A 91 16.31 -29.31 1.43
C LYS A 91 17.77 -29.73 1.53
N ILE A 92 18.70 -28.79 1.63
CA ILE A 92 20.14 -29.10 1.79
C ILE A 92 20.36 -29.88 3.09
N LYS A 93 19.73 -29.41 4.18
CA LYS A 93 19.84 -30.04 5.49
C LYS A 93 19.23 -31.46 5.54
N ASP A 94 18.14 -31.69 4.81
CA ASP A 94 17.51 -33.02 4.69
C ASP A 94 18.32 -33.99 3.82
N ILE A 95 19.16 -33.51 2.89
CA ILE A 95 20.03 -34.35 2.05
C ILE A 95 21.32 -34.74 2.78
N GLU A 96 21.76 -33.91 3.74
CA GLU A 96 22.95 -34.16 4.57
C GLU A 96 22.71 -35.16 5.73
N TYR A 97 21.46 -35.59 5.96
CA TYR A 97 21.06 -36.58 6.98
C TYR A 97 20.57 -37.88 6.33
#